data_AF-A0A7K3Y303-F1
#
_entry.id   AF-A0A7K3Y303-F1
#
_cell.length_a   1.000
_cell.length_b   1.000
_cell.length_c   1.000
_cell.angle_alpha   90.00
_cell.angle_beta   90.00
_cell.angle_gamma   90.00
#
_symmetry.space_group_name_H-M   'P 1'
#
loop_
_entity.id
_entity.type
_entity.pdbx_description
1 polymer ?
#
loop_
_entity_poly.entity_id
_entity_poly.type
_entity_poly.pdbx_seq_one_letter_code
_entity_poly.pdbx_strand_id
1 'polypeptide(L)'
;MEDMIVYRLGANCDLEEVEEGKTYLGWVQGFAPFGVFVQLNDRIKGLVHKSNVKMQHSERDQIIVRVIQIRSNGNIDLEEVTPTVYQTQNVMKKTTSVRIADIGKRIGRTVLIEGEIAQVKQTSGPTIFTIVDESGTGNAAAFIEAGVRAYPEIDLGDIVGLTGEVMQRNNQLQIEVASMTALDAEDVARVRERIDAALDERAEPADLPFLVESDILEALRPQMRQVAKEIRKAVLTARPIVLRHHADADGICAAAAVEQAVTALIRESGGDFDAEYFLFKRSPSKAPFYEIEDVTRDLDFALKDNARYGQKMPMILLMDNGSTDEDIPSLKVTRIYGLPVMVVDHHHPDESVDEYLIAHVNPYHVGGDYGLTAGMLGTEIARLVNPAVESQIRHLPAIAGAG
;
A
#
# COMPACT_ATOMS: atom_id res chain seq x y z
N MET A 1 9.20 -40.44 -2.92
CA MET A 1 10.00 -39.88 -4.02
C MET A 1 10.18 -38.42 -3.66
N GLU A 2 11.40 -37.99 -3.36
CA GLU A 2 11.66 -36.58 -3.05
C GLU A 2 11.55 -35.79 -4.35
N ASP A 3 10.66 -34.80 -4.38
CA ASP A 3 10.59 -33.84 -5.47
C ASP A 3 11.89 -33.04 -5.50
N MET A 4 12.66 -33.15 -6.60
CA MET A 4 13.91 -32.43 -6.74
C MET A 4 13.63 -30.94 -7.00
N ILE A 5 14.26 -30.05 -6.24
CA ILE A 5 14.16 -28.60 -6.47
C ILE A 5 15.24 -28.19 -7.50
N VAL A 6 14.80 -27.51 -8.55
CA VAL A 6 15.66 -26.93 -9.59
C VAL A 6 15.52 -25.41 -9.55
N TYR A 7 16.61 -24.73 -9.27
CA TYR A 7 16.64 -23.29 -9.11
C TYR A 7 16.76 -22.59 -10.47
N ARG A 8 16.02 -21.49 -10.66
CA ARG A 8 16.18 -20.60 -11.81
C ARG A 8 16.80 -19.30 -11.34
N LEU A 9 18.02 -19.03 -11.78
CA LEU A 9 18.76 -17.87 -11.35
C LEU A 9 18.21 -16.60 -12.03
N GLY A 10 17.82 -15.59 -11.26
CA GLY A 10 17.33 -14.31 -11.79
C GLY A 10 18.39 -13.56 -12.58
N ALA A 11 17.97 -12.71 -13.53
CA ALA A 11 18.86 -11.99 -14.45
C ALA A 11 19.90 -11.08 -13.76
N ASN A 12 19.57 -10.59 -12.56
CA ASN A 12 20.41 -9.66 -11.80
C ASN A 12 21.34 -10.34 -10.78
N CYS A 13 21.23 -11.67 -10.60
CA CYS A 13 22.06 -12.43 -9.67
C CYS A 13 23.52 -12.49 -10.12
N ASP A 14 24.42 -12.51 -9.16
CA ASP A 14 25.84 -12.76 -9.36
C ASP A 14 26.28 -14.03 -8.61
N LEU A 15 27.59 -14.25 -8.55
CA LEU A 15 28.14 -15.50 -8.01
C LEU A 15 27.76 -15.74 -6.55
N GLU A 16 27.38 -14.68 -5.81
CA GLU A 16 26.98 -14.78 -4.40
C GLU A 16 25.68 -15.58 -4.19
N GLU A 17 24.82 -15.66 -5.22
CA GLU A 17 23.57 -16.42 -5.19
C GLU A 17 23.69 -17.86 -5.71
N VAL A 18 24.89 -18.26 -6.14
CA VAL A 18 25.15 -19.64 -6.59
C VAL A 18 25.72 -20.42 -5.43
N GLU A 19 25.05 -21.52 -5.05
CA GLU A 19 25.49 -22.38 -3.95
C GLU A 19 25.95 -23.74 -4.46
N GLU A 20 27.05 -24.24 -3.89
CA GLU A 20 27.52 -25.60 -4.14
C GLU A 20 26.48 -26.64 -3.70
N GLY A 21 26.32 -27.70 -4.48
CA GLY A 21 25.35 -28.77 -4.25
C GLY A 21 23.92 -28.48 -4.74
N LYS A 22 23.56 -27.21 -4.98
CA LYS A 22 22.25 -26.86 -5.56
C LYS A 22 22.19 -27.14 -7.07
N THR A 23 20.98 -27.38 -7.56
CA THR A 23 20.71 -27.70 -8.96
C THR A 23 20.01 -26.53 -9.64
N TYR A 24 20.50 -26.10 -10.79
CA TYR A 24 20.00 -24.95 -11.53
C TYR A 24 19.54 -25.34 -12.94
N LEU A 25 18.55 -24.60 -13.45
CA LEU A 25 18.17 -24.61 -14.85
C LEU A 25 19.06 -23.60 -15.61
N GLY A 26 19.66 -24.04 -16.71
CA GLY A 26 20.45 -23.19 -17.59
C GLY A 26 20.25 -23.53 -19.07
N TRP A 27 21.04 -22.87 -19.92
CA TRP A 27 21.04 -23.07 -21.36
C TRP A 27 22.44 -23.32 -21.88
N VAL A 28 22.58 -24.21 -22.85
CA VAL A 28 23.86 -24.49 -23.49
C VAL A 28 24.29 -23.30 -24.32
N GLN A 29 25.43 -22.71 -23.96
CA GLN A 29 25.98 -21.53 -24.64
C GLN A 29 26.98 -21.91 -25.74
N GLY A 30 27.67 -23.05 -25.61
CA GLY A 30 28.66 -23.49 -26.58
C GLY A 30 29.45 -24.72 -26.11
N PHE A 31 30.28 -25.25 -27.00
CA PHE A 31 31.00 -26.51 -26.80
C PHE A 31 32.52 -26.32 -26.88
N ALA A 32 33.25 -27.09 -26.10
CA ALA A 32 34.70 -27.19 -26.16
C ALA A 32 35.15 -28.67 -26.09
N PRO A 33 36.38 -29.01 -26.50
CA PRO A 33 36.88 -30.40 -26.47
C PRO A 33 36.83 -31.07 -25.08
N PHE A 34 36.76 -30.28 -24.02
CA PHE A 34 36.77 -30.72 -22.63
C PHE A 34 35.41 -30.59 -21.92
N GLY A 35 34.38 -30.01 -22.55
CA GLY A 35 33.08 -29.84 -21.90
C GLY A 35 32.11 -28.91 -22.61
N VAL A 36 30.98 -28.66 -21.96
CA VAL A 36 29.88 -27.83 -22.42
C VAL A 36 29.77 -26.59 -21.54
N PHE A 37 29.73 -25.41 -22.14
CA PHE A 37 29.47 -24.17 -21.41
C PHE A 37 27.97 -23.99 -21.21
N VAL A 38 27.57 -23.83 -19.97
CA VAL A 38 26.17 -23.65 -19.58
C VAL A 38 26.01 -22.26 -18.99
N GLN A 39 25.07 -21.51 -19.53
CA GLN A 39 24.69 -20.19 -19.05
C GLN A 39 23.55 -20.34 -18.04
N LEU A 40 23.76 -19.93 -16.79
CA LEU A 40 22.76 -19.98 -15.72
C LEU A 40 21.85 -18.73 -15.73
N ASN A 41 22.43 -17.57 -16.07
CA ASN A 41 21.73 -16.33 -16.40
C ASN A 41 22.61 -15.48 -17.34
N ASP A 42 22.23 -14.24 -17.62
CA ASP A 42 22.97 -13.35 -18.55
C ASP A 42 24.43 -13.08 -18.15
N ARG A 43 24.77 -13.27 -16.86
CA ARG A 43 26.07 -12.91 -16.29
C ARG A 43 26.91 -14.12 -15.87
N ILE A 44 26.27 -15.23 -15.52
CA ILE A 44 26.90 -16.39 -14.89
C ILE A 44 26.94 -17.55 -15.87
N LYS A 45 28.15 -18.11 -15.98
CA LYS A 45 28.46 -19.26 -16.82
C LYS A 45 29.20 -20.29 -16.00
N GLY A 46 28.87 -21.55 -16.20
CA GLY A 46 29.61 -22.68 -15.68
C GLY A 46 30.00 -23.65 -16.80
N LEU A 47 30.82 -24.63 -16.43
CA LEU A 47 31.32 -25.64 -17.35
C LEU A 47 30.92 -27.03 -16.86
N VAL A 48 30.24 -27.79 -17.71
CA VAL A 48 30.04 -29.22 -17.51
C VAL A 48 31.18 -29.96 -18.20
N HIS A 49 32.06 -30.61 -17.44
CA HIS A 49 33.14 -31.41 -18.02
C HIS A 49 32.57 -32.60 -18.81
N LYS A 50 33.24 -33.03 -19.89
CA LYS A 50 32.75 -34.10 -20.78
C LYS A 50 32.37 -35.41 -20.09
N SER A 51 32.99 -35.72 -18.94
CA SER A 51 32.68 -36.91 -18.14
C SER A 51 31.34 -36.84 -17.42
N ASN A 52 30.82 -35.63 -17.24
CA ASN A 52 29.63 -35.32 -16.46
C ASN A 52 28.44 -34.94 -17.36
N VAL A 53 28.63 -34.97 -18.69
CA VAL A 53 27.56 -34.80 -19.69
C VAL A 53 26.91 -36.17 -19.90
N LYS A 54 25.60 -36.25 -19.72
CA LYS A 54 24.80 -37.48 -19.82
C LYS A 54 24.05 -37.57 -21.14
N MET A 55 23.65 -36.43 -21.72
CA MET A 55 22.89 -36.37 -22.97
C MET A 55 23.64 -35.58 -24.04
N GLN A 56 23.31 -35.83 -25.31
CA GLN A 56 23.76 -34.96 -26.39
C GLN A 56 22.88 -33.70 -26.42
N HIS A 57 23.54 -32.55 -26.44
CA HIS A 57 22.90 -31.24 -26.50
C HIS A 57 23.34 -30.48 -27.76
N SER A 58 22.50 -29.55 -28.19
CA SER A 58 22.76 -28.51 -29.18
C SER A 58 22.88 -27.15 -28.50
N GLU A 59 23.38 -26.13 -29.22
CA GLU A 59 23.38 -24.76 -28.69
C GLU A 59 21.95 -24.30 -28.40
N ARG A 60 21.79 -23.59 -27.28
CA ARG A 60 20.51 -23.10 -26.71
C ARG A 60 19.60 -24.16 -26.11
N ASP A 61 20.00 -25.42 -26.06
CA ASP A 61 19.24 -26.45 -25.36
C ASP A 61 19.17 -26.14 -23.86
N GLN A 62 18.00 -26.43 -23.26
CA GLN A 62 17.83 -26.37 -21.81
C GLN A 62 18.54 -27.55 -21.16
N ILE A 63 19.28 -27.26 -20.11
CA ILE A 63 20.04 -28.27 -19.37
C ILE A 63 19.90 -28.01 -17.87
N ILE A 64 19.71 -29.08 -17.11
CA ILE A 64 19.63 -29.05 -15.65
C ILE A 64 20.99 -29.48 -15.10
N VAL A 65 21.59 -28.62 -14.30
CA VAL A 65 22.98 -28.76 -13.85
C VAL A 65 23.09 -28.59 -12.35
N ARG A 66 23.84 -29.48 -11.68
CA ARG A 66 24.20 -29.33 -10.28
C ARG A 66 25.57 -28.68 -10.16
N VAL A 67 25.69 -27.73 -9.24
CA VAL A 67 26.96 -27.07 -8.93
C VAL A 67 27.81 -28.04 -8.11
N ILE A 68 28.91 -28.52 -8.68
CA ILE A 68 29.85 -29.36 -7.94
C ILE A 68 30.71 -28.48 -7.04
N GLN A 69 31.28 -27.42 -7.62
CA GLN A 69 32.25 -26.56 -6.95
C GLN A 69 32.30 -25.18 -7.60
N ILE A 70 32.49 -24.15 -6.78
CA ILE A 70 32.81 -22.79 -7.20
C ILE A 70 34.28 -22.53 -6.87
N ARG A 71 35.11 -22.34 -7.89
CA ARG A 71 36.55 -22.13 -7.72
C ARG A 71 36.82 -20.70 -7.24
N SER A 72 37.97 -20.51 -6.61
CA SER A 72 38.43 -19.19 -6.11
C SER A 72 38.60 -18.11 -7.19
N ASN A 73 38.66 -18.50 -8.46
CA ASN A 73 38.72 -17.57 -9.60
C ASN A 73 37.34 -17.24 -10.20
N GLY A 74 36.25 -17.71 -9.59
CA GLY A 74 34.88 -17.49 -10.04
C GLY A 74 34.36 -18.49 -11.08
N ASN A 75 35.16 -19.47 -11.50
CA ASN A 75 34.69 -20.52 -12.41
C ASN A 75 33.82 -21.53 -11.67
N ILE A 76 32.73 -21.95 -12.30
CA ILE A 76 31.76 -22.90 -11.73
C ILE A 76 31.88 -24.24 -12.45
N ASP A 77 32.19 -25.29 -11.70
CA ASP A 77 32.19 -26.67 -12.19
C ASP A 77 30.79 -27.27 -12.00
N LEU A 78 30.24 -27.78 -13.10
CA LEU A 78 28.87 -28.29 -13.17
C LEU A 78 28.84 -29.77 -13.54
N GLU A 79 27.78 -30.45 -13.16
CA GLU A 79 27.41 -31.77 -13.68
C GLU A 79 25.97 -31.80 -14.15
N GLU A 80 25.70 -32.57 -15.20
CA GLU A 80 24.35 -32.72 -15.73
C GLU A 80 23.50 -33.65 -14.85
N VAL A 81 22.30 -33.22 -14.52
CA VAL A 81 21.30 -34.03 -13.79
C VAL A 81 20.04 -34.14 -14.64
N THR A 82 19.44 -35.33 -14.66
CA THR A 82 18.26 -35.64 -15.49
C THR A 82 17.10 -36.12 -14.61
N PRO A 83 16.52 -35.23 -13.78
CA PRO A 83 15.38 -35.60 -12.94
C PRO A 83 14.14 -35.89 -13.79
N THR A 84 13.37 -36.90 -13.40
CA THR A 84 12.10 -37.26 -14.08
C THR A 84 10.94 -36.38 -13.59
N VAL A 85 11.01 -35.91 -12.35
CA VAL A 85 10.05 -34.98 -11.72
C VAL A 85 10.85 -33.97 -10.91
N TYR A 86 10.56 -32.68 -11.11
CA TYR A 86 11.20 -31.60 -10.35
C TYR A 86 10.26 -30.40 -10.23
N GLN A 87 10.49 -29.58 -9.20
CA GLN A 87 9.84 -28.29 -9.01
C GLN A 87 10.84 -27.16 -9.24
N THR A 88 10.41 -26.07 -9.86
CA THR A 88 11.28 -24.91 -10.13
C THR A 88 11.12 -23.82 -9.07
N GLN A 89 12.22 -23.29 -8.54
CA GLN A 89 12.21 -22.16 -7.60
C GLN A 89 13.10 -21.02 -8.13
N ASN A 90 12.62 -19.79 -8.17
CA ASN A 90 13.42 -18.65 -8.61
C ASN A 90 14.38 -18.19 -7.51
N VAL A 91 15.61 -17.80 -7.88
CA VAL A 91 16.61 -17.21 -6.99
C VAL A 91 16.80 -15.75 -7.38
N MET A 92 16.75 -14.85 -6.40
CA MET A 92 16.90 -13.41 -6.57
C MET A 92 18.14 -12.91 -5.84
N LYS A 93 18.80 -11.88 -6.39
CA LYS A 93 20.00 -11.28 -5.79
C LYS A 93 19.70 -10.76 -4.39
N LYS A 94 20.56 -11.08 -3.41
CA LYS A 94 20.50 -10.50 -2.04
C LYS A 94 21.04 -9.06 -2.05
N THR A 95 20.38 -8.17 -2.79
CA THR A 95 20.65 -6.74 -2.68
C THR A 95 19.93 -6.22 -1.44
N THR A 96 20.59 -5.40 -0.61
CA THR A 96 19.89 -4.74 0.50
C THR A 96 18.81 -3.83 -0.07
N SER A 97 17.57 -4.03 0.37
CA SER A 97 16.46 -3.18 -0.03
C SER A 97 16.70 -1.74 0.41
N VAL A 98 16.27 -0.80 -0.44
CA VAL A 98 16.32 0.63 -0.19
C VAL A 98 14.92 1.07 0.25
N ARG A 99 14.87 2.01 1.20
CA ARG A 99 13.62 2.63 1.62
C ARG A 99 13.15 3.66 0.60
N ILE A 100 11.85 3.76 0.38
CA ILE A 100 11.23 4.74 -0.53
C ILE A 100 11.66 6.16 -0.17
N ALA A 101 11.68 6.53 1.11
CA ALA A 101 12.12 7.86 1.55
C ALA A 101 13.58 8.19 1.18
N ASP A 102 14.41 7.18 0.89
CA ASP A 102 15.83 7.35 0.57
C ASP A 102 16.13 7.29 -0.94
N ILE A 103 15.15 6.99 -1.80
CA ILE A 103 15.39 6.85 -3.25
C ILE A 103 15.90 8.14 -3.89
N GLY A 104 15.54 9.31 -3.35
CA GLY A 104 16.04 10.60 -3.82
C GLY A 104 17.57 10.74 -3.73
N LYS A 105 18.22 9.99 -2.85
CA LYS A 105 19.69 9.93 -2.73
C LYS A 105 20.32 8.97 -3.75
N ARG A 106 19.52 8.29 -4.57
CA ARG A 106 19.91 7.20 -5.48
C ARG A 106 19.48 7.46 -6.94
N ILE A 107 19.22 8.72 -7.32
CA ILE A 107 18.88 9.09 -8.70
C ILE A 107 19.95 8.57 -9.68
N GLY A 108 19.52 7.96 -10.78
CA GLY A 108 20.35 7.32 -11.80
C GLY A 108 20.97 5.99 -11.37
N ARG A 109 20.52 5.41 -10.25
CA ARG A 109 20.97 4.09 -9.77
C ARG A 109 19.81 3.11 -9.73
N THR A 110 20.13 1.85 -9.94
CA THR A 110 19.20 0.74 -9.71
C THR A 110 19.05 0.47 -8.21
N VAL A 111 17.81 0.33 -7.76
CA VAL A 111 17.45 0.01 -6.37
C VAL A 111 16.53 -1.21 -6.33
N LEU A 112 16.55 -1.92 -5.20
CA LEU A 112 15.56 -2.94 -4.85
C LEU A 112 14.63 -2.35 -3.77
N ILE A 113 13.32 -2.38 -4.00
CA ILE A 113 12.29 -1.97 -3.05
C ILE A 113 11.45 -3.20 -2.70
N GLU A 114 11.15 -3.37 -1.42
CA GLU A 114 10.13 -4.31 -0.93
C GLU A 114 8.96 -3.47 -0.41
N GLY A 115 7.75 -3.71 -0.89
CA GLY A 115 6.60 -2.91 -0.46
C GLY A 115 5.25 -3.48 -0.89
N GLU A 116 4.19 -2.91 -0.35
CA GLU A 116 2.80 -3.22 -0.72
C GLU A 116 2.38 -2.37 -1.93
N ILE A 117 1.70 -2.99 -2.89
CA ILE A 117 1.01 -2.27 -3.96
C ILE A 117 -0.24 -1.58 -3.42
N ALA A 118 -0.17 -0.27 -3.26
CA ALA A 118 -1.30 0.57 -2.86
C ALA A 118 -2.24 0.93 -4.03
N GLN A 119 -1.71 1.03 -5.24
CA GLN A 119 -2.49 1.38 -6.44
C GLN A 119 -1.88 0.81 -7.72
N VAL A 120 -2.73 0.42 -8.67
CA VAL A 120 -2.33 0.04 -10.04
C VAL A 120 -3.08 0.91 -11.05
N LYS A 121 -2.40 1.89 -11.65
CA LYS A 121 -2.97 2.83 -12.62
C LYS A 121 -2.45 2.54 -14.02
N GLN A 122 -3.29 1.98 -14.88
CA GLN A 122 -2.99 1.81 -16.28
C GLN A 122 -3.17 3.14 -17.04
N THR A 123 -2.12 3.62 -17.70
CA THR A 123 -2.17 4.82 -18.53
C THR A 123 -2.14 4.45 -20.01
N SER A 124 -2.22 5.44 -20.91
CA SER A 124 -1.97 5.23 -22.33
C SER A 124 -0.51 4.87 -22.64
N GLY A 125 0.41 5.11 -21.70
CA GLY A 125 1.82 4.73 -21.78
C GLY A 125 2.13 3.59 -20.78
N PRO A 126 2.94 3.83 -19.75
CA PRO A 126 3.29 2.81 -18.76
C PRO A 126 2.14 2.50 -17.80
N THR A 127 2.24 1.34 -17.15
CA THR A 127 1.46 1.06 -15.93
C THR A 127 2.19 1.69 -14.75
N ILE A 128 1.48 2.52 -13.97
CA ILE A 128 2.02 3.17 -12.78
C ILE A 128 1.55 2.41 -11.55
N PHE A 129 2.51 1.92 -10.76
CA PHE A 129 2.29 1.28 -9.47
C PHE A 129 2.61 2.28 -8.36
N THR A 130 1.70 2.45 -7.41
CA THR A 130 1.98 3.12 -6.15
C THR A 130 2.38 2.07 -5.13
N ILE A 131 3.56 2.23 -4.55
CA ILE A 131 4.16 1.29 -3.60
C ILE A 131 4.30 1.96 -2.25
N VAL A 132 3.96 1.24 -1.19
CA VAL A 132 4.11 1.69 0.21
C VAL A 132 5.10 0.76 0.91
N ASP A 133 6.07 1.35 1.60
CA ASP A 133 6.98 0.64 2.51
C ASP A 133 6.94 1.25 3.92
N GLU A 134 7.82 0.82 4.82
CA GLU A 134 7.86 1.37 6.19
C GLU A 134 8.15 2.88 6.26
N SER A 135 8.74 3.44 5.20
CA SER A 135 9.26 4.80 5.16
C SER A 135 8.33 5.79 4.45
N GLY A 136 7.48 5.32 3.53
CA GLY A 136 6.60 6.19 2.77
C GLY A 136 5.99 5.55 1.53
N THR A 137 5.56 6.42 0.63
CA THR A 137 4.84 6.06 -0.60
C THR A 137 5.63 6.56 -1.81
N GLY A 138 5.71 5.74 -2.87
CA GLY A 138 6.47 6.07 -4.07
C GLY A 138 5.86 5.49 -5.33
N ASN A 139 6.17 6.10 -6.47
CA ASN A 139 5.67 5.67 -7.78
C ASN A 139 6.70 4.84 -8.54
N ALA A 140 6.23 3.76 -9.16
CA ALA A 140 7.01 2.92 -10.04
C ALA A 140 6.32 2.78 -11.40
N ALA A 141 7.01 3.14 -12.49
CA ALA A 141 6.51 3.04 -13.84
C ALA A 141 7.05 1.79 -14.54
N ALA A 142 6.17 0.92 -14.99
CA ALA A 142 6.53 -0.25 -15.78
C ALA A 142 6.00 -0.08 -17.20
N PHE A 143 6.90 -0.19 -18.18
CA PHE A 143 6.56 -0.08 -19.60
C PHE A 143 6.88 -1.38 -20.33
N ILE A 144 5.89 -1.93 -21.02
CA ILE A 144 6.07 -3.05 -21.96
C ILE A 144 5.77 -2.52 -23.37
N GLU A 145 4.51 -2.14 -23.59
CA GLU A 145 4.01 -1.52 -24.82
C GLU A 145 2.95 -0.47 -24.47
N ALA A 146 2.66 0.45 -25.39
CA ALA A 146 1.69 1.52 -25.16
C ALA A 146 0.29 0.95 -24.89
N GLY A 147 -0.25 1.22 -23.71
CA GLY A 147 -1.60 0.81 -23.30
C GLY A 147 -1.71 -0.65 -22.86
N VAL A 148 -0.61 -1.41 -22.78
CA VAL A 148 -0.60 -2.79 -22.27
C VAL A 148 -0.27 -2.77 -20.78
N ARG A 149 -1.08 -3.45 -19.95
CA ARG A 149 -0.82 -3.60 -18.51
C ARG A 149 0.47 -4.40 -18.32
N ALA A 150 1.45 -3.80 -17.65
CA ALA A 150 2.64 -4.50 -17.21
C ALA A 150 2.32 -5.31 -15.94
N TYR A 151 2.92 -6.49 -15.79
CA TYR A 151 2.74 -7.39 -14.63
C TYR A 151 1.25 -7.65 -14.30
N PRO A 152 0.46 -8.26 -15.21
CA PRO A 152 -0.95 -8.55 -14.99
C PRO A 152 -1.22 -9.47 -13.79
N GLU A 153 -0.21 -10.21 -13.33
CA GLU A 153 -0.23 -11.08 -12.15
C GLU A 153 -0.07 -10.35 -10.81
N ILE A 154 0.28 -9.05 -10.82
CA ILE A 154 0.45 -8.23 -9.62
C ILE A 154 -0.80 -7.38 -9.43
N ASP A 155 -1.47 -7.58 -8.30
CA ASP A 155 -2.71 -6.91 -7.93
C ASP A 155 -2.54 -6.00 -6.71
N LEU A 156 -3.59 -5.24 -6.42
CA LEU A 156 -3.64 -4.34 -5.28
C LEU A 156 -3.54 -5.13 -3.96
N GLY A 157 -2.67 -4.68 -3.07
CA GLY A 157 -2.41 -5.31 -1.77
C GLY A 157 -1.32 -6.39 -1.79
N ASP A 158 -0.78 -6.73 -2.97
CA ASP A 158 0.34 -7.65 -3.07
C ASP A 158 1.62 -7.04 -2.49
N ILE A 159 2.38 -7.86 -1.76
CA ILE A 159 3.73 -7.51 -1.33
C ILE A 159 4.69 -7.95 -2.42
N VAL A 160 5.45 -6.99 -2.96
CA VAL A 160 6.33 -7.21 -4.10
C VAL A 160 7.78 -6.86 -3.78
N GLY A 161 8.69 -7.57 -4.44
CA GLY A 161 10.07 -7.14 -4.65
C GLY A 161 10.19 -6.49 -6.02
N LEU A 162 10.62 -5.23 -6.05
CA LEU A 162 10.73 -4.42 -7.26
C LEU A 162 12.16 -3.92 -7.45
N THR A 163 12.75 -4.21 -8.60
CA THR A 163 14.04 -3.66 -9.01
C THR A 163 13.83 -2.67 -10.15
N GLY A 164 14.44 -1.49 -10.06
CA GLY A 164 14.31 -0.47 -11.09
C GLY A 164 15.27 0.69 -10.91
N GLU A 165 15.39 1.54 -11.93
CA GLU A 165 16.23 2.73 -11.91
C GLU A 165 15.47 3.92 -11.34
N VAL A 166 16.06 4.62 -10.36
CA VAL A 166 15.44 5.83 -9.81
C VAL A 166 15.65 7.00 -10.77
N MET A 167 14.55 7.56 -11.24
CA MET A 167 14.52 8.70 -12.14
C MET A 167 13.75 9.87 -11.50
N GLN A 168 13.99 11.07 -12.01
CA GLN A 168 13.20 12.24 -11.66
C GLN A 168 12.50 12.75 -12.91
N ARG A 169 11.16 12.79 -12.88
CA ARG A 169 10.31 13.33 -13.96
C ARG A 169 9.36 14.35 -13.38
N ASN A 170 9.27 15.53 -14.00
CA ASN A 170 8.39 16.62 -13.55
C ASN A 170 8.56 16.95 -12.05
N ASN A 171 9.81 16.96 -11.57
CA ASN A 171 10.18 17.12 -10.16
C ASN A 171 9.69 16.01 -9.20
N GLN A 172 9.01 14.96 -9.67
CA GLN A 172 8.65 13.79 -8.88
C GLN A 172 9.68 12.68 -9.05
N LEU A 173 9.97 11.97 -7.96
CA LEU A 173 10.77 10.75 -7.99
C LEU A 173 9.92 9.59 -8.49
N GLN A 174 10.47 8.80 -9.40
CA GLN A 174 9.82 7.63 -9.98
C GLN A 174 10.83 6.53 -10.20
N ILE A 175 10.43 5.28 -9.97
CA ILE A 175 11.27 4.12 -10.26
C ILE A 175 10.84 3.55 -11.61
N GLU A 176 11.73 3.53 -12.60
CA GLU A 176 11.51 2.83 -13.87
C GLU A 176 11.76 1.34 -13.64
N VAL A 177 10.69 0.55 -13.69
CA VAL A 177 10.69 -0.86 -13.28
C VAL A 177 11.43 -1.70 -14.30
N ALA A 178 12.48 -2.37 -13.85
CA ALA A 178 13.19 -3.38 -14.62
C ALA A 178 12.62 -4.78 -14.39
N SER A 179 12.27 -5.10 -13.13
CA SER A 179 11.66 -6.38 -12.74
C SER A 179 10.78 -6.20 -11.51
N MET A 180 9.62 -6.85 -11.46
CA MET A 180 8.76 -6.90 -10.28
C MET A 180 8.21 -8.31 -10.08
N THR A 181 8.18 -8.78 -8.84
CA THR A 181 7.70 -10.12 -8.48
C THR A 181 6.98 -10.08 -7.14
N ALA A 182 5.85 -10.77 -7.03
CA ALA A 182 5.24 -11.05 -5.73
C ALA A 182 6.19 -11.88 -4.86
N LEU A 183 6.30 -11.52 -3.58
CA LEU A 183 7.14 -12.25 -2.61
C LEU A 183 6.47 -13.56 -2.19
N ASP A 184 7.26 -14.49 -1.67
CA ASP A 184 6.73 -15.72 -1.10
C ASP A 184 6.06 -15.49 0.26
N ALA A 185 5.35 -16.49 0.79
CA ALA A 185 4.56 -16.34 2.00
C ALA A 185 5.39 -15.95 3.24
N GLU A 186 6.66 -16.39 3.32
CA GLU A 186 7.53 -16.08 4.45
C GLU A 186 7.99 -14.62 4.38
N ASP A 187 8.44 -14.18 3.21
CA ASP A 187 8.85 -12.79 2.98
C ASP A 187 7.67 -11.82 3.06
N VAL A 188 6.48 -12.21 2.56
CA VAL A 188 5.23 -11.44 2.69
C VAL A 188 4.95 -11.13 4.16
N ALA A 189 5.00 -12.14 5.03
CA ALA A 189 4.70 -11.94 6.46
C ALA A 189 5.71 -10.98 7.11
N ARG A 190 7.01 -11.18 6.86
CA ARG A 190 8.10 -10.33 7.38
C ARG A 190 7.96 -8.87 6.92
N VAL A 191 7.75 -8.66 5.63
CA VAL A 191 7.65 -7.31 5.05
C VAL A 191 6.37 -6.63 5.49
N ARG A 192 5.24 -7.34 5.49
CA ARG A 192 3.95 -6.78 5.94
C ARG A 192 4.01 -6.38 7.42
N GLU A 193 4.55 -7.21 8.30
CA GLU A 193 4.73 -6.87 9.72
C GLU A 193 5.58 -5.60 9.89
N ARG A 194 6.67 -5.47 9.12
CA ARG A 194 7.53 -4.28 9.13
C ARG A 194 6.78 -3.02 8.67
N ILE A 195 6.00 -3.12 7.60
CA ILE A 195 5.20 -2.00 7.06
C ILE A 195 4.11 -1.61 8.05
N ASP A 196 3.34 -2.59 8.56
CA ASP A 196 2.23 -2.36 9.47
C ASP A 196 2.69 -1.71 10.78
N ALA A 197 3.80 -2.17 11.36
CA ALA A 197 4.36 -1.60 12.58
C ALA A 197 4.79 -0.13 12.38
N ALA A 198 5.51 0.15 11.29
CA ALA A 198 5.95 1.51 10.99
C ALA A 198 4.79 2.44 10.61
N LEU A 199 3.78 1.92 9.92
CA LEU A 199 2.56 2.64 9.60
C LEU A 199 1.78 2.98 10.87
N ASP A 200 1.64 2.03 11.80
CA ASP A 200 0.92 2.24 13.06
C ASP A 200 1.61 3.31 13.92
N GLU A 201 2.94 3.29 14.00
CA GLU A 201 3.73 4.31 14.68
C GLU A 201 3.57 5.70 14.04
N ARG A 202 3.72 5.80 12.70
CA ARG A 202 3.62 7.08 11.97
C ARG A 202 2.22 7.67 11.98
N ALA A 203 1.20 6.81 12.02
CA ALA A 203 -0.19 7.23 12.08
C ALA A 203 -0.59 7.71 13.48
N GLU A 204 0.18 7.42 14.52
CA GLU A 204 -0.13 7.85 15.89
C GLU A 204 -0.29 9.39 15.95
N PRO A 205 -1.44 9.90 16.42
CA PRO A 205 -1.65 11.34 16.55
C PRO A 205 -0.75 11.96 17.61
N ALA A 206 -0.35 13.21 17.39
CA ALA A 206 0.36 13.99 18.41
C ALA A 206 -0.46 14.07 19.70
N ASP A 207 0.22 14.12 20.85
CA ASP A 207 -0.44 14.40 22.12
C ASP A 207 -0.59 15.91 22.28
N LEU A 208 -1.84 16.38 22.24
CA LEU A 208 -2.19 17.80 22.25
C LEU A 208 -3.25 18.08 23.31
N PRO A 209 -3.16 19.19 24.05
CA PRO A 209 -4.29 19.67 24.83
C PRO A 209 -5.42 20.12 23.90
N PHE A 210 -6.67 19.99 24.37
CA PHE A 210 -7.83 20.53 23.67
C PHE A 210 -7.80 22.06 23.65
N LEU A 211 -8.56 22.68 22.73
CA LEU A 211 -8.68 24.14 22.65
C LEU A 211 -9.39 24.73 23.87
N VAL A 212 -10.23 23.93 24.53
CA VAL A 212 -11.00 24.29 25.72
C VAL A 212 -10.88 23.20 26.78
N GLU A 213 -10.98 23.59 28.05
CA GLU A 213 -11.07 22.64 29.16
C GLU A 213 -12.45 21.98 29.17
N SER A 214 -12.50 20.64 29.13
CA SER A 214 -13.75 19.88 29.17
C SER A 214 -13.48 18.44 29.60
N ASP A 215 -14.12 18.01 30.70
CA ASP A 215 -14.03 16.63 31.19
C ASP A 215 -14.58 15.62 30.17
N ILE A 216 -15.59 16.02 29.40
CA ILE A 216 -16.17 15.18 28.34
C ILE A 216 -15.19 15.01 27.17
N LEU A 217 -14.48 16.06 26.75
CA LEU A 217 -13.46 15.94 25.70
C LEU A 217 -12.31 15.04 26.16
N GLU A 218 -11.89 15.17 27.43
CA GLU A 218 -10.87 14.28 28.02
C GLU A 218 -11.33 12.82 28.05
N ALA A 219 -12.59 12.56 28.39
CA ALA A 219 -13.16 11.22 28.33
C ALA A 219 -13.26 10.67 26.90
N LEU A 220 -13.55 11.51 25.91
CA LEU A 220 -13.61 11.16 24.48
C LEU A 220 -12.23 11.03 23.82
N ARG A 221 -11.15 11.49 24.47
CA ARG A 221 -9.79 11.52 23.91
C ARG A 221 -9.37 10.18 23.28
N PRO A 222 -9.58 9.00 23.89
CA PRO A 222 -9.19 7.73 23.29
C PRO A 222 -9.88 7.48 21.93
N GLN A 223 -11.18 7.73 21.83
CA GLN A 223 -11.96 7.52 20.60
C GLN A 223 -11.59 8.55 19.53
N MET A 224 -11.41 9.83 19.91
CA MET A 224 -10.95 10.87 18.98
C MET A 224 -9.55 10.58 18.42
N ARG A 225 -8.64 10.06 19.27
CA ARG A 225 -7.31 9.60 18.84
C ARG A 225 -7.41 8.42 17.88
N GLN A 226 -8.32 7.48 18.13
CA GLN A 226 -8.55 6.36 17.21
C GLN A 226 -9.03 6.85 15.84
N VAL A 227 -10.02 7.73 15.78
CA VAL A 227 -10.50 8.32 14.51
C VAL A 227 -9.37 9.05 13.79
N ALA A 228 -8.61 9.89 14.50
CA ALA A 228 -7.49 10.61 13.91
C ALA A 228 -6.40 9.66 13.39
N LYS A 229 -6.10 8.58 14.12
CA LYS A 229 -5.13 7.55 13.71
C LYS A 229 -5.56 6.85 12.43
N GLU A 230 -6.83 6.44 12.32
CA GLU A 230 -7.35 5.76 11.13
C GLU A 230 -7.40 6.70 9.90
N ILE A 231 -7.74 7.97 10.09
CA ILE A 231 -7.61 9.00 9.05
C ILE A 231 -6.16 9.12 8.57
N ARG A 232 -5.19 9.23 9.50
CA ARG A 232 -3.76 9.31 9.17
C ARG A 232 -3.29 8.05 8.45
N LYS A 233 -3.68 6.85 8.88
CA LYS A 233 -3.38 5.58 8.19
C LYS A 233 -3.92 5.58 6.76
N ALA A 234 -5.17 6.03 6.56
CA ALA A 234 -5.78 6.09 5.23
C ALA A 234 -4.96 6.98 4.29
N VAL A 235 -4.55 8.17 4.75
CA VAL A 235 -3.68 9.06 3.96
C VAL A 235 -2.32 8.42 3.65
N LEU A 236 -1.64 7.88 4.67
CA LEU A 236 -0.31 7.27 4.52
C LEU A 236 -0.31 6.04 3.60
N THR A 237 -1.43 5.33 3.50
CA THR A 237 -1.59 4.15 2.63
C THR A 237 -2.30 4.44 1.31
N ALA A 238 -2.52 5.73 0.99
CA ALA A 238 -3.26 6.18 -0.19
C ALA A 238 -4.65 5.53 -0.34
N ARG A 239 -5.32 5.23 0.78
CA ARG A 239 -6.73 4.81 0.79
C ARG A 239 -7.62 6.06 0.69
N PRO A 240 -8.58 6.11 -0.27
CA PRO A 240 -9.51 7.22 -0.35
C PRO A 240 -10.40 7.36 0.89
N ILE A 241 -10.79 8.59 1.21
CA ILE A 241 -11.71 8.92 2.31
C ILE A 241 -12.92 9.65 1.71
N VAL A 242 -14.11 9.12 1.97
CA VAL A 242 -15.38 9.78 1.67
C VAL A 242 -15.95 10.31 2.99
N LEU A 243 -15.96 11.64 3.13
CA LEU A 243 -16.51 12.34 4.28
C LEU A 243 -17.94 12.80 3.97
N ARG A 244 -18.92 12.22 4.65
CA ARG A 244 -20.31 12.67 4.64
C ARG A 244 -20.61 13.50 5.86
N HIS A 245 -21.43 14.54 5.69
CA HIS A 245 -21.86 15.36 6.80
C HIS A 245 -23.26 15.90 6.61
N HIS A 246 -23.99 16.16 7.69
CA HIS A 246 -25.27 16.85 7.59
C HIS A 246 -25.12 18.26 6.98
N ALA A 247 -26.10 18.67 6.18
CA ALA A 247 -26.04 19.87 5.34
C ALA A 247 -26.46 21.15 6.08
N ASP A 248 -25.96 21.35 7.29
CA ASP A 248 -26.18 22.54 8.11
C ASP A 248 -24.86 23.18 8.57
N ALA A 249 -24.94 24.17 9.46
CA ALA A 249 -23.76 24.90 9.92
C ALA A 249 -22.79 24.01 10.73
N ASP A 250 -23.31 23.11 11.57
CA ASP A 250 -22.49 22.26 12.44
C ASP A 250 -21.74 21.21 11.61
N GLY A 251 -22.47 20.43 10.81
CA GLY A 251 -21.89 19.42 9.92
C GLY A 251 -20.92 20.00 8.89
N ILE A 252 -21.22 21.18 8.31
CA ILE A 252 -20.28 21.86 7.41
C ILE A 252 -19.00 22.26 8.14
N CYS A 253 -19.08 22.83 9.34
CA CYS A 253 -17.91 23.22 10.12
C CYS A 253 -17.05 21.99 10.49
N ALA A 254 -17.69 20.90 10.91
CA ALA A 254 -17.03 19.65 11.25
C ALA A 254 -16.23 19.11 10.05
N ALA A 255 -16.90 19.00 8.90
CA ALA A 255 -16.32 18.47 7.69
C ALA A 255 -15.22 19.37 7.11
N ALA A 256 -15.41 20.70 7.16
CA ALA A 256 -14.41 21.66 6.69
C ALA A 256 -13.14 21.60 7.53
N ALA A 257 -13.25 21.44 8.86
CA ALA A 257 -12.10 21.30 9.74
C ALA A 257 -11.25 20.06 9.35
N VAL A 258 -11.90 18.91 9.21
CA VAL A 258 -11.23 17.65 8.85
C VAL A 258 -10.69 17.70 7.42
N GLU A 259 -11.42 18.28 6.46
CA GLU A 259 -10.94 18.48 5.08
C GLU A 259 -9.63 19.26 5.04
N GLN A 260 -9.50 20.36 5.80
CA GLN A 260 -8.25 21.13 5.87
C GLN A 260 -7.10 20.27 6.39
N ALA A 261 -7.31 19.52 7.48
CA ALA A 261 -6.28 18.69 8.08
C ALA A 261 -5.84 17.54 7.17
N VAL A 262 -6.80 16.83 6.57
CA VAL A 262 -6.54 15.68 5.69
C VAL A 262 -5.83 16.12 4.41
N THR A 263 -6.31 17.19 3.77
CA THR A 263 -5.72 17.71 2.54
C THR A 263 -4.29 18.21 2.78
N ALA A 264 -4.04 18.89 3.91
CA ALA A 264 -2.70 19.29 4.30
C ALA A 264 -1.78 18.07 4.52
N LEU A 265 -2.27 17.02 5.20
CA LEU A 265 -1.50 15.80 5.41
C LEU A 265 -1.20 15.04 4.10
N ILE A 266 -2.13 15.03 3.14
CA ILE A 266 -1.91 14.44 1.80
C ILE A 266 -0.78 15.16 1.08
N ARG A 267 -0.76 16.50 1.11
CA ARG A 267 0.32 17.33 0.52
C ARG A 267 1.68 17.04 1.13
N GLU A 268 1.72 16.90 2.46
CA GLU A 268 2.95 16.61 3.21
C GLU A 268 3.48 15.20 2.96
N SER A 269 2.59 14.23 2.69
CA SER A 269 2.94 12.82 2.52
C SER A 269 3.59 12.50 1.17
N GLY A 270 3.72 13.49 0.27
CA GLY A 270 4.46 13.34 -1.00
C GLY A 270 3.71 12.56 -2.09
N GLY A 271 2.38 12.50 -2.00
CA GLY A 271 1.53 11.95 -3.07
C GLY A 271 1.61 12.74 -4.38
N ASP A 272 0.99 12.20 -5.43
CA ASP A 272 0.86 12.91 -6.72
C ASP A 272 0.20 14.30 -6.50
N PHE A 273 0.50 15.30 -7.34
CA PHE A 273 -0.03 16.66 -7.15
C PHE A 273 -1.55 16.70 -7.16
N ASP A 274 -2.19 15.76 -7.85
CA ASP A 274 -3.64 15.62 -7.92
C ASP A 274 -4.21 14.65 -6.88
N ALA A 275 -3.40 14.10 -5.97
CA ALA A 275 -3.82 13.07 -5.01
C ALA A 275 -4.99 13.54 -4.14
N GLU A 276 -5.05 14.81 -3.78
CA GLU A 276 -6.16 15.40 -3.02
C GLU A 276 -7.52 15.19 -3.70
N TYR A 277 -7.59 15.38 -5.02
CA TYR A 277 -8.84 15.30 -5.78
C TYR A 277 -9.43 13.90 -5.82
N PHE A 278 -8.60 12.87 -5.64
CA PHE A 278 -9.02 11.48 -5.76
C PHE A 278 -8.97 10.72 -4.42
N LEU A 279 -8.17 11.16 -3.45
CA LEU A 279 -8.06 10.51 -2.13
C LEU A 279 -8.98 11.12 -1.08
N PHE A 280 -9.56 12.30 -1.31
CA PHE A 280 -10.49 12.89 -0.38
C PHE A 280 -11.71 13.45 -1.09
N LYS A 281 -12.90 13.06 -0.63
CA LYS A 281 -14.17 13.56 -1.13
C LYS A 281 -15.07 13.94 0.02
N ARG A 282 -15.39 15.22 0.13
CA ARG A 282 -16.46 15.71 1.00
C ARG A 282 -17.78 15.74 0.25
N SER A 283 -18.85 15.26 0.86
CA SER A 283 -20.19 15.26 0.25
C SER A 283 -21.27 15.50 1.32
N PRO A 284 -22.10 16.54 1.20
CA PRO A 284 -23.17 16.79 2.17
C PRO A 284 -24.28 15.73 2.04
N SER A 285 -24.95 15.45 3.15
CA SER A 285 -26.17 14.66 3.25
C SER A 285 -27.30 15.58 3.69
N LYS A 286 -28.42 15.50 2.96
CA LYS A 286 -29.56 16.39 3.20
C LYS A 286 -30.39 15.91 4.39
N ALA A 287 -30.56 14.60 4.54
CA ALA A 287 -31.16 14.02 5.71
C ALA A 287 -30.16 13.98 6.89
N PRO A 288 -30.65 13.96 8.14
CA PRO A 288 -29.82 13.84 9.33
C PRO A 288 -29.35 12.39 9.58
N PHE A 289 -29.25 11.57 8.53
CA PHE A 289 -28.76 10.19 8.53
C PHE A 289 -28.18 9.86 7.15
N TYR A 290 -27.40 8.79 7.07
CA TYR A 290 -26.75 8.35 5.84
C TYR A 290 -27.75 7.62 4.94
N GLU A 291 -28.32 8.34 3.96
CA GLU A 291 -29.36 7.80 3.09
C GLU A 291 -28.85 6.67 2.17
N ILE A 292 -29.73 5.73 1.84
CA ILE A 292 -29.42 4.66 0.87
C ILE A 292 -28.98 5.23 -0.48
N GLU A 293 -29.57 6.36 -0.90
CA GLU A 293 -29.16 7.06 -2.13
C GLU A 293 -27.72 7.59 -2.03
N ASP A 294 -27.30 8.03 -0.85
CA ASP A 294 -25.98 8.56 -0.63
C ASP A 294 -24.91 7.46 -0.66
N VAL A 295 -25.10 6.36 0.08
CA VAL A 295 -24.16 5.23 0.03
C VAL A 295 -24.11 4.58 -1.36
N THR A 296 -25.23 4.51 -2.07
CA THR A 296 -25.27 3.99 -3.45
C THR A 296 -24.44 4.87 -4.37
N ARG A 297 -24.54 6.20 -4.23
CA ARG A 297 -23.74 7.15 -5.01
C ARG A 297 -22.25 7.03 -4.67
N ASP A 298 -21.92 6.90 -3.39
CA ASP A 298 -20.54 6.78 -2.93
C ASP A 298 -19.90 5.48 -3.46
N LEU A 299 -20.64 4.38 -3.45
CA LEU A 299 -20.24 3.10 -4.05
C LEU A 299 -20.07 3.17 -5.58
N ASP A 300 -20.99 3.83 -6.29
CA ASP A 300 -20.87 3.97 -7.75
C ASP A 300 -19.57 4.68 -8.14
N PHE A 301 -19.20 5.75 -7.43
CA PHE A 301 -17.92 6.42 -7.62
C PHE A 301 -16.74 5.50 -7.23
N ALA A 302 -16.77 4.91 -6.04
CA ALA A 302 -15.70 4.06 -5.53
C ALA A 302 -15.40 2.86 -6.45
N LEU A 303 -16.44 2.19 -6.95
CA LEU A 303 -16.30 1.04 -7.85
C LEU A 303 -15.74 1.46 -9.21
N LYS A 304 -16.14 2.62 -9.73
CA LYS A 304 -15.57 3.17 -10.97
C LYS A 304 -14.10 3.51 -10.80
N ASP A 305 -13.72 4.14 -9.69
CA ASP A 305 -12.35 4.52 -9.42
C ASP A 305 -11.45 3.32 -9.11
N ASN A 306 -11.99 2.31 -8.42
CA ASN A 306 -11.33 1.01 -8.25
C ASN A 306 -11.08 0.33 -9.61
N ALA A 307 -12.11 0.22 -10.44
CA ALA A 307 -11.99 -0.44 -11.75
C ALA A 307 -11.09 0.32 -12.73
N ARG A 308 -11.12 1.66 -12.71
CA ARG A 308 -10.41 2.51 -13.68
C ARG A 308 -8.99 2.87 -13.25
N TYR A 309 -8.79 3.12 -11.96
CA TYR A 309 -7.55 3.64 -11.42
C TYR A 309 -6.91 2.71 -10.38
N GLY A 310 -7.48 1.52 -10.16
CA GLY A 310 -6.94 0.54 -9.23
C GLY A 310 -6.83 1.06 -7.81
N GLN A 311 -7.73 1.95 -7.38
CA GLN A 311 -7.73 2.52 -6.02
C GLN A 311 -8.29 1.53 -5.00
N LYS A 312 -7.82 1.62 -3.74
CA LYS A 312 -8.47 0.93 -2.62
C LYS A 312 -9.92 1.41 -2.49
N MET A 313 -10.81 0.51 -2.05
CA MET A 313 -12.14 0.93 -1.61
C MET A 313 -12.02 1.95 -0.46
N PRO A 314 -12.87 2.98 -0.42
CA PRO A 314 -12.72 4.10 0.50
C PRO A 314 -13.04 3.71 1.94
N MET A 315 -12.53 4.50 2.87
CA MET A 315 -13.08 4.62 4.21
C MET A 315 -14.20 5.66 4.20
N ILE A 316 -15.30 5.39 4.90
CA ILE A 316 -16.41 6.32 5.09
C ILE A 316 -16.26 6.99 6.45
N LEU A 317 -16.30 8.33 6.47
CA LEU A 317 -16.36 9.14 7.69
C LEU A 317 -17.68 9.91 7.69
N LEU A 318 -18.57 9.57 8.61
CA LEU A 318 -19.83 10.27 8.84
C LEU A 318 -19.64 11.31 9.94
N MET A 319 -20.09 12.53 9.71
CA MET A 319 -19.99 13.64 10.66
C MET A 319 -21.33 14.32 10.83
N ASP A 320 -21.74 14.57 12.08
CA ASP A 320 -23.07 15.17 12.37
C ASP A 320 -24.26 14.33 11.86
N ASN A 321 -24.03 13.04 11.65
CA ASN A 321 -24.98 11.99 11.35
C ASN A 321 -24.31 10.62 11.57
N GLY A 322 -25.04 9.51 11.45
CA GLY A 322 -24.46 8.17 11.50
C GLY A 322 -24.70 7.40 12.80
N SER A 323 -25.30 8.02 13.82
CA SER A 323 -25.44 7.44 15.16
C SER A 323 -26.75 6.70 15.41
N THR A 324 -27.72 6.70 14.51
CA THR A 324 -29.08 6.21 14.80
C THR A 324 -29.47 4.99 13.96
N ASP A 325 -30.53 4.30 14.37
CA ASP A 325 -31.04 3.13 13.66
C ASP A 325 -31.42 3.42 12.19
N GLU A 326 -31.72 4.67 11.85
CA GLU A 326 -31.95 5.14 10.48
C GLU A 326 -30.73 4.96 9.56
N ASP A 327 -29.51 4.93 10.11
CA ASP A 327 -28.27 4.72 9.35
C ASP A 327 -28.02 3.25 8.98
N ILE A 328 -28.59 2.31 9.75
CA ILE A 328 -28.32 0.86 9.64
C ILE A 328 -28.51 0.32 8.23
N PRO A 329 -29.57 0.67 7.46
CA PRO A 329 -29.71 0.20 6.08
C PRO A 329 -28.48 0.51 5.22
N SER A 330 -27.92 1.71 5.36
CA SER A 330 -26.72 2.13 4.61
C SER A 330 -25.45 1.51 5.17
N LEU A 331 -25.33 1.38 6.49
CA LEU A 331 -24.21 0.70 7.15
C LEU A 331 -24.14 -0.81 6.81
N LYS A 332 -25.27 -1.46 6.56
CA LYS A 332 -25.29 -2.84 6.03
C LYS A 332 -24.69 -2.90 4.63
N VAL A 333 -24.99 -1.91 3.79
CA VAL A 333 -24.44 -1.81 2.43
C VAL A 333 -22.92 -1.63 2.46
N THR A 334 -22.40 -0.72 3.30
CA THR A 334 -20.95 -0.53 3.44
C THR A 334 -20.23 -1.81 3.88
N ARG A 335 -20.82 -2.57 4.82
CA ARG A 335 -20.29 -3.85 5.31
C ARG A 335 -20.22 -4.93 4.23
N ILE A 336 -21.21 -5.00 3.33
CA ILE A 336 -21.20 -5.95 2.20
C ILE A 336 -19.97 -5.74 1.31
N TYR A 337 -19.56 -4.48 1.12
CA TYR A 337 -18.38 -4.12 0.33
C TYR A 337 -17.08 -4.03 1.15
N GLY A 338 -17.13 -4.32 2.45
CA GLY A 338 -15.97 -4.24 3.33
C GLY A 338 -15.41 -2.83 3.52
N LEU A 339 -16.26 -1.80 3.44
CA LEU A 339 -15.82 -0.42 3.68
C LEU A 339 -15.71 -0.16 5.18
N PRO A 340 -14.56 0.33 5.68
CA PRO A 340 -14.47 0.80 7.06
C PRO A 340 -15.31 2.06 7.25
N VAL A 341 -16.09 2.14 8.32
CA VAL A 341 -16.95 3.29 8.63
C VAL A 341 -16.63 3.84 10.02
N MET A 342 -16.51 5.15 10.12
CA MET A 342 -16.39 5.88 11.39
C MET A 342 -17.47 6.94 11.50
N VAL A 343 -17.90 7.22 12.72
CA VAL A 343 -18.90 8.25 13.03
C VAL A 343 -18.33 9.24 14.05
N VAL A 344 -18.55 10.53 13.78
CA VAL A 344 -18.29 11.64 14.71
C VAL A 344 -19.56 12.48 14.79
N ASP A 345 -20.31 12.31 15.85
CA ASP A 345 -21.67 12.85 15.93
C ASP A 345 -22.03 13.18 17.38
N HIS A 346 -23.10 13.93 17.56
CA HIS A 346 -23.57 14.40 18.86
C HIS A 346 -25.08 14.22 19.05
N HIS A 347 -25.77 13.58 18.09
CA HIS A 347 -27.14 13.08 18.29
C HIS A 347 -27.13 11.90 19.27
N HIS A 348 -28.27 11.63 19.92
CA HIS A 348 -28.37 10.50 20.85
C HIS A 348 -28.15 9.18 20.08
N PRO A 349 -27.14 8.37 20.42
CA PRO A 349 -26.82 7.17 19.66
C PRO A 349 -27.76 6.01 20.00
N ASP A 350 -28.03 5.16 19.01
CA ASP A 350 -28.61 3.83 19.19
C ASP A 350 -27.50 2.78 19.25
N GLU A 351 -27.46 1.93 20.28
CA GLU A 351 -26.38 0.95 20.47
C GLU A 351 -26.18 0.00 19.27
N SER A 352 -27.21 -0.20 18.47
CA SER A 352 -27.20 -1.07 17.29
C SER A 352 -26.29 -0.58 16.15
N VAL A 353 -25.93 0.71 16.10
CA VAL A 353 -25.03 1.20 15.03
C VAL A 353 -23.58 0.76 15.23
N ASP A 354 -23.12 0.60 16.48
CA ASP A 354 -21.72 0.34 16.80
C ASP A 354 -21.19 -0.97 16.20
N GLU A 355 -22.08 -1.95 15.93
CA GLU A 355 -21.72 -3.21 15.28
C GLU A 355 -21.13 -3.02 13.86
N TYR A 356 -21.39 -1.87 13.23
CA TYR A 356 -20.98 -1.57 11.86
C TYR A 356 -19.80 -0.59 11.78
N LEU A 357 -19.36 -0.05 12.91
CA LEU A 357 -18.38 1.04 12.97
C LEU A 357 -17.03 0.54 13.50
N ILE A 358 -15.95 1.05 12.92
CA ILE A 358 -14.59 0.80 13.45
C ILE A 358 -14.22 1.81 14.55
N ALA A 359 -14.91 2.96 14.58
CA ALA A 359 -14.79 3.97 15.64
C ALA A 359 -16.06 4.84 15.66
N HIS A 360 -16.49 5.23 16.86
CA HIS A 360 -17.65 6.09 17.08
C HIS A 360 -17.32 7.10 18.20
N VAL A 361 -17.20 8.37 17.83
CA VAL A 361 -17.01 9.48 18.76
C VAL A 361 -18.37 10.15 18.96
N ASN A 362 -18.90 10.02 20.17
CA ASN A 362 -20.17 10.62 20.54
C ASN A 362 -20.18 10.98 22.05
N PRO A 363 -20.48 12.24 22.45
CA PRO A 363 -20.49 12.66 23.84
C PRO A 363 -21.36 11.81 24.77
N TYR A 364 -22.48 11.27 24.27
CA TYR A 364 -23.38 10.43 25.08
C TYR A 364 -22.71 9.16 25.61
N HIS A 365 -21.71 8.62 24.90
CA HIS A 365 -20.97 7.42 25.32
C HIS A 365 -20.16 7.61 26.60
N VAL A 366 -19.88 8.86 26.98
CA VAL A 366 -19.09 9.20 28.17
C VAL A 366 -19.87 10.03 29.18
N GLY A 367 -21.21 10.03 29.08
CA GLY A 367 -22.08 10.78 29.99
C GLY A 367 -22.18 12.28 29.69
N GLY A 368 -21.77 12.70 28.49
CA GLY A 368 -22.04 14.04 27.96
C GLY A 368 -23.45 14.16 27.37
N ASP A 369 -23.68 15.25 26.65
CA ASP A 369 -24.93 15.56 25.97
C ASP A 369 -24.69 16.17 24.57
N TYR A 370 -25.75 16.63 23.93
CA TYR A 370 -25.70 17.27 22.61
C TYR A 370 -24.94 18.60 22.58
N GLY A 371 -24.53 19.17 23.72
CA GLY A 371 -23.90 20.49 23.82
C GLY A 371 -22.49 20.56 23.22
N LEU A 372 -21.80 19.42 23.08
CA LEU A 372 -20.58 19.32 22.29
C LEU A 372 -20.94 18.92 20.86
N THR A 373 -21.06 19.93 20.00
CA THR A 373 -21.53 19.75 18.62
C THR A 373 -20.49 19.03 17.73
N ALA A 374 -20.92 18.49 16.60
CA ALA A 374 -20.04 17.76 15.68
C ALA A 374 -18.90 18.64 15.16
N GLY A 375 -19.14 19.94 14.96
CA GLY A 375 -18.11 20.91 14.56
C GLY A 375 -17.05 21.16 15.63
N MET A 376 -17.41 21.07 16.91
CA MET A 376 -16.44 21.12 18.01
C MET A 376 -15.56 19.86 18.00
N LEU A 377 -16.18 18.68 17.94
CA LEU A 377 -15.50 17.39 17.88
C LEU A 377 -14.60 17.26 16.65
N GLY A 378 -15.14 17.61 15.47
CA GLY A 378 -14.44 17.60 14.19
C GLY A 378 -13.20 18.49 14.17
N THR A 379 -13.25 19.64 14.85
CA THR A 379 -12.09 20.54 14.97
C THR A 379 -10.99 19.92 15.82
N GLU A 380 -11.32 19.28 16.95
CA GLU A 380 -10.31 18.62 17.79
C GLU A 380 -9.70 17.40 17.09
N ILE A 381 -10.51 16.61 16.39
CA ILE A 381 -10.02 15.50 15.57
C ILE A 381 -9.12 16.02 14.44
N ALA A 382 -9.49 17.12 13.77
CA ALA A 382 -8.66 17.73 12.74
C ALA A 382 -7.29 18.17 13.27
N ARG A 383 -7.22 18.71 14.49
CA ARG A 383 -5.95 19.04 15.16
C ARG A 383 -5.10 17.81 15.45
N LEU A 384 -5.73 16.70 15.83
CA LEU A 384 -5.04 15.41 16.02
C LEU A 384 -4.55 14.82 14.69
N VAL A 385 -5.30 15.00 13.60
CA VAL A 385 -4.93 14.56 12.24
C VAL A 385 -3.73 15.36 11.73
N ASN A 386 -3.79 16.69 11.77
CA ASN A 386 -2.69 17.57 11.39
C ASN A 386 -2.66 18.84 12.28
N PRO A 387 -1.74 18.94 13.25
CA PRO A 387 -1.67 20.09 14.14
C PRO A 387 -1.36 21.42 13.43
N ALA A 388 -0.73 21.38 12.24
CA ALA A 388 -0.31 22.58 11.52
C ALA A 388 -1.49 23.44 11.03
N VAL A 389 -2.69 22.86 10.91
CA VAL A 389 -3.88 23.59 10.45
C VAL A 389 -4.62 24.33 11.57
N GLU A 390 -4.25 24.17 12.84
CA GLU A 390 -4.98 24.72 14.00
C GLU A 390 -5.35 26.20 13.83
N SER A 391 -4.39 27.03 13.44
CA SER A 391 -4.61 28.48 13.27
C SER A 391 -5.70 28.82 12.25
N GLN A 392 -5.94 27.93 11.28
CA GLN A 392 -6.94 28.07 10.23
C GLN A 392 -8.32 27.59 10.68
N ILE A 393 -8.40 26.62 11.60
CA ILE A 393 -9.66 25.94 11.95
C ILE A 393 -10.19 26.25 13.35
N ARG A 394 -9.37 26.82 14.25
CA ARG A 394 -9.74 27.05 15.67
C ARG A 394 -10.96 27.95 15.92
N HIS A 395 -11.46 28.64 14.89
CA HIS A 395 -12.65 29.48 14.96
C HIS A 395 -13.94 28.75 14.58
N LEU A 396 -13.84 27.60 13.92
CA LEU A 396 -14.98 26.80 13.45
C LEU A 396 -15.88 26.29 14.59
N PRO A 397 -15.36 25.86 15.77
CA PRO A 397 -16.21 25.44 16.89
C PRO A 397 -17.23 26.50 17.34
N ALA A 398 -16.86 27.78 17.23
CA ALA A 398 -17.75 28.88 17.61
C ALA A 398 -18.85 29.13 16.57
N ILE A 399 -18.59 28.85 15.29
CA ILE A 399 -19.60 28.93 14.22
C ILE A 399 -20.55 27.75 14.35
N ALA A 400 -19.99 26.55 14.52
CA ALA A 400 -20.70 25.30 14.75
C ALA A 400 -21.70 25.41 15.91
N GLY A 401 -21.23 25.79 17.10
CA GLY A 401 -22.11 25.90 18.27
C GLY A 401 -23.13 27.04 18.22
N ALA A 402 -23.01 27.97 17.27
CA ALA A 402 -23.95 29.08 17.11
C ALA A 402 -25.01 28.82 16.01
N GLY A 403 -24.69 27.95 15.05
CA GLY A 403 -25.61 27.51 14.00
C GLY A 403 -26.59 26.48 14.53
#